data_AF-A0A8S8ZTA9-F1
#
_entry.id   AF-A0A8S8ZTA9-F1
#
_cell.length_a   1.000
_cell.length_b   1.000
_cell.length_c   1.000
_cell.angle_alpha   90.00
_cell.angle_beta   90.00
_cell.angle_gamma   90.00
#
_symmetry.space_group_name_H-M   'P 1'
#
loop_
_entity.id
_entity.type
_entity.pdbx_description
1 polymer ?
#
loop_
_entity_poly.entity_id
_entity_poly.type
_entity_poly.pdbx_seq_one_letter_code
_entity_poly.pdbx_strand_id
1 'polypeptide(L)'
;MTSQPAPLLYAELLSNIRQISLAVSLGSASDAFSTRVVVAADGENVELNHHGQSHTLRLPSKVAIGGAILPIQRPGASTLSWRLPLGQATNADASSTDSSTWTATDLKAGSQVACRQCHAIVVNRDVIKVWKDLPSENWAEMMEFWHCHKPDDHDHDHDGHHHHQDKANGDATTGQNAKADDTSLAARGYGASSVISAQQSVGFIDLTTLLFIEQDCSNITYSLSTPEHGSPDRQALASGEGGSQIRSLNVFCSSCQAQLGFYNFRTAAVTLLKWQISCDSVSNLSPGLEECLAATLISTIARSGSSKSLLLPITETLATTEEDGVGKDKVVHIWVLNSSIVYASSATEATATRPGAGSGTLAIKLLYRLVPREEADRMLDSLIGDAQEVNLPVKAINEVFRHLDRSNSLLPTTERVFKEWKVGLLRR
;
A
#
# COMPACT_ATOMS: atom_id res chain seq x y z
N MET A 1 -34.79 9.29 -27.27
CA MET A 1 -34.23 10.45 -26.55
C MET A 1 -33.09 9.93 -25.70
N THR A 2 -31.84 10.20 -26.07
CA THR A 2 -30.66 9.77 -25.31
C THR A 2 -30.54 10.65 -24.07
N SER A 3 -30.56 10.07 -22.87
CA SER A 3 -30.33 10.83 -21.64
C SER A 3 -28.91 11.41 -21.68
N GLN A 4 -28.77 12.73 -21.52
CA GLN A 4 -27.46 13.35 -21.40
C GLN A 4 -26.77 12.84 -20.12
N PRO A 5 -25.44 12.61 -20.16
CA PRO A 5 -24.71 12.17 -18.97
C PRO A 5 -24.77 13.25 -17.89
N ALA A 6 -24.96 12.83 -16.63
CA ALA A 6 -25.00 13.73 -15.50
C ALA A 6 -23.68 14.51 -15.36
N PRO A 7 -23.72 15.79 -14.95
CA PRO A 7 -22.53 16.55 -14.62
C PRO A 7 -21.64 15.88 -13.57
N LEU A 8 -20.33 15.94 -13.78
CA LEU A 8 -19.32 15.49 -12.84
C LEU A 8 -18.65 16.70 -12.19
N LEU A 9 -18.70 16.79 -10.87
CA LEU A 9 -18.00 17.79 -10.08
C LEU A 9 -16.80 17.11 -9.41
N TYR A 10 -15.63 17.73 -9.50
CA TYR A 10 -14.40 17.29 -8.86
C TYR A 10 -13.72 18.48 -8.18
N ALA A 11 -13.34 18.31 -6.93
CA ALA A 11 -12.62 19.31 -6.15
C ALA A 11 -11.34 18.70 -5.56
N GLU A 12 -10.21 19.40 -5.70
CA GLU A 12 -8.90 18.98 -5.17
C GLU A 12 -8.32 20.08 -4.28
N LEU A 13 -7.96 19.74 -3.06
CA LEU A 13 -7.34 20.65 -2.11
C LEU A 13 -5.86 20.84 -2.45
N LEU A 14 -5.48 22.09 -2.72
CA LEU A 14 -4.10 22.51 -2.88
C LEU A 14 -3.63 23.24 -1.62
N SER A 15 -3.30 22.46 -0.59
CA SER A 15 -2.93 22.96 0.74
C SER A 15 -1.79 23.98 0.69
N ASN A 16 -0.73 23.70 -0.08
CA ASN A 16 0.47 24.55 -0.15
C ASN A 16 0.22 25.97 -0.67
N ILE A 17 -0.76 26.14 -1.57
CA ILE A 17 -1.15 27.46 -2.10
C ILE A 17 -2.49 27.95 -1.54
N ARG A 18 -3.02 27.25 -0.54
CA ARG A 18 -4.29 27.54 0.16
C ARG A 18 -5.47 27.79 -0.78
N GLN A 19 -5.65 26.90 -1.74
CA GLN A 19 -6.76 26.95 -2.70
C GLN A 19 -7.41 25.58 -2.88
N ILE A 20 -8.64 25.58 -3.37
CA ILE A 20 -9.30 24.39 -3.94
C ILE A 20 -9.37 24.57 -5.46
N SER A 21 -8.89 23.56 -6.19
CA SER A 21 -9.20 23.40 -7.60
C SER A 21 -10.61 22.85 -7.71
N LEU A 22 -11.56 23.58 -8.31
CA LEU A 22 -12.88 23.05 -8.65
C LEU A 22 -12.95 22.88 -10.17
N ALA A 23 -13.37 21.70 -10.62
CA ALA A 23 -13.63 21.40 -12.01
C ALA A 23 -15.01 20.76 -12.17
N VAL A 24 -15.73 21.15 -13.22
CA VAL A 24 -17.05 20.65 -13.56
C VAL A 24 -17.05 20.22 -15.01
N SER A 25 -17.40 18.95 -15.26
CA SER A 25 -17.62 18.42 -16.61
C SER A 25 -19.12 18.27 -16.83
N LEU A 26 -19.66 18.98 -17.82
CA LEU A 26 -21.08 19.02 -18.16
C LEU A 26 -21.39 18.05 -19.31
N GLY A 27 -22.61 17.48 -19.30
CA GLY A 27 -23.11 16.63 -20.39
C GLY A 27 -23.50 17.41 -21.65
N SER A 28 -23.67 18.74 -21.53
CA SER A 28 -23.95 19.67 -22.62
C SER A 28 -23.26 21.01 -22.38
N ALA A 29 -23.28 21.88 -23.39
CA ALA A 29 -22.57 23.16 -23.36
C ALA A 29 -23.18 24.10 -22.31
N SER A 30 -22.34 24.81 -21.55
CA SER A 30 -22.80 25.81 -20.60
C SER A 30 -23.48 27.00 -21.29
N ASP A 31 -24.54 27.52 -20.66
CA ASP A 31 -25.19 28.76 -21.07
C ASP A 31 -25.59 29.61 -19.85
N ALA A 32 -25.68 30.92 -20.05
CA ALA A 32 -25.88 31.89 -18.97
C ALA A 32 -27.26 31.81 -18.29
N PHE A 33 -28.25 31.18 -18.93
CA PHE A 33 -29.61 31.11 -18.41
C PHE A 33 -29.86 29.84 -17.61
N SER A 34 -29.24 28.73 -18.03
CA SER A 34 -29.47 27.41 -17.46
C SER A 34 -28.34 26.92 -16.57
N THR A 35 -27.13 27.49 -16.69
CA THR A 35 -25.94 27.03 -15.99
C THR A 35 -25.49 28.05 -14.94
N ARG A 36 -25.53 27.65 -13.68
CA ARG A 36 -25.14 28.49 -12.55
C ARG A 36 -24.40 27.66 -11.51
N VAL A 37 -23.25 28.16 -11.06
CA VAL A 37 -22.45 27.52 -10.01
C VAL A 37 -22.31 28.48 -8.83
N VAL A 38 -22.63 28.00 -7.63
CA VAL A 38 -22.62 28.81 -6.41
C VAL A 38 -21.88 28.07 -5.30
N VAL A 39 -21.10 28.83 -4.53
CA VAL A 39 -20.57 28.37 -3.26
C VAL A 39 -21.62 28.64 -2.19
N ALA A 40 -22.02 27.62 -1.42
CA ALA A 40 -22.97 27.78 -0.33
C ALA A 40 -22.47 28.80 0.71
N ALA A 41 -23.39 29.40 1.48
CA ALA A 41 -23.06 30.47 2.43
C ALA A 41 -22.07 30.02 3.52
N ASP A 42 -22.08 28.73 3.87
CA ASP A 42 -21.15 28.12 4.82
C ASP A 42 -19.71 28.00 4.30
N GLY A 43 -19.51 28.10 2.98
CA GLY A 43 -18.24 27.90 2.30
C GLY A 43 -17.81 26.43 2.23
N GLU A 44 -18.68 25.47 2.54
CA GLU A 44 -18.36 24.04 2.58
C GLU A 44 -18.93 23.27 1.38
N ASN A 45 -19.91 23.82 0.69
CA ASN A 45 -20.58 23.15 -0.43
C ASN A 45 -20.54 24.00 -1.70
N VAL A 46 -20.54 23.32 -2.84
CA VAL A 46 -20.77 23.93 -4.16
C VAL A 46 -22.02 23.33 -4.76
N GLU A 47 -22.88 24.20 -5.28
CA GLU A 47 -24.13 23.86 -5.95
C GLU A 47 -24.03 24.24 -7.44
N LEU A 48 -24.21 23.25 -8.31
CA LEU A 48 -24.37 23.40 -9.75
C LEU A 48 -25.85 23.27 -10.09
N ASN A 49 -26.42 24.29 -10.72
CA ASN A 49 -27.67 24.18 -11.47
C ASN A 49 -27.36 24.17 -12.96
N HIS A 50 -27.81 23.16 -13.70
CA HIS A 50 -27.62 23.03 -15.13
C HIS A 50 -28.88 22.44 -15.77
N HIS A 51 -29.52 23.18 -16.68
CA HIS A 51 -30.77 22.79 -17.35
C HIS A 51 -31.88 22.31 -16.37
N GLY A 52 -31.99 22.96 -15.21
CA GLY A 52 -32.98 22.63 -14.19
C GLY A 52 -32.62 21.44 -13.29
N GLN A 53 -31.46 20.81 -13.50
CA GLN A 53 -30.92 19.80 -12.59
C GLN A 53 -29.97 20.44 -11.60
N SER A 54 -30.08 20.07 -10.33
CA SER A 54 -29.22 20.57 -9.25
C SER A 54 -28.30 19.46 -8.76
N HIS A 55 -27.02 19.76 -8.65
CA HIS A 55 -25.99 18.87 -8.13
C HIS A 55 -25.22 19.60 -7.04
N THR A 56 -24.92 18.91 -5.95
CA THR A 56 -24.13 19.45 -4.84
C THR A 56 -22.85 18.64 -4.71
N LEU A 57 -21.78 19.30 -4.27
CA LEU A 57 -20.53 18.66 -3.87
C LEU A 57 -20.05 19.31 -2.58
N ARG A 58 -19.78 18.50 -1.55
CA ARG A 58 -19.07 18.97 -0.36
C ARG A 58 -17.59 19.15 -0.69
N LEU A 59 -17.05 20.32 -0.39
CA LEU A 59 -15.68 20.67 -0.67
C LEU A 59 -14.71 20.01 0.32
N PRO A 60 -13.48 19.64 -0.11
CA PRO A 60 -12.48 19.05 0.78
C PRO A 60 -12.06 19.96 1.94
N SER A 61 -12.28 21.27 1.84
CA SER A 61 -12.07 22.23 2.93
C SER A 61 -12.95 23.48 2.72
N LYS A 62 -13.10 24.29 3.77
CA LYS A 62 -13.91 25.51 3.74
C LYS A 62 -13.24 26.63 2.93
N VAL A 63 -14.00 27.29 2.06
CA VAL A 63 -13.54 28.42 1.23
C VAL A 63 -13.97 29.78 1.79
N ALA A 64 -13.25 30.84 1.43
CA ALA A 64 -13.48 32.20 1.92
C ALA A 64 -14.68 32.92 1.26
N ILE A 65 -15.15 32.42 0.12
CA ILE A 65 -16.13 33.09 -0.76
C ILE A 65 -17.55 32.49 -0.63
N GLY A 66 -17.99 32.24 0.60
CA GLY A 66 -19.34 31.71 0.86
C GLY A 66 -20.43 32.61 0.29
N GLY A 67 -21.41 32.01 -0.39
CA GLY A 67 -22.51 32.73 -1.08
C GLY A 67 -22.15 33.30 -2.45
N ALA A 68 -20.91 33.16 -2.93
CA ALA A 68 -20.49 33.71 -4.21
C ALA A 68 -21.02 32.89 -5.40
N ILE A 69 -21.41 33.59 -6.47
CA ILE A 69 -21.70 33.01 -7.78
C ILE A 69 -20.39 32.95 -8.57
N LEU A 70 -20.00 31.77 -9.03
CA LEU A 70 -18.77 31.58 -9.77
C LEU A 70 -18.95 32.01 -11.24
N PRO A 71 -18.11 32.91 -11.77
CA PRO A 71 -18.27 33.40 -13.14
C PRO A 71 -17.87 32.33 -14.16
N ILE A 72 -18.71 32.13 -15.18
CA ILE A 72 -18.41 31.23 -16.31
C ILE A 72 -17.59 32.01 -17.33
N GLN A 73 -16.28 31.73 -17.42
CA GLN A 73 -15.37 32.49 -18.28
C GLN A 73 -15.56 32.24 -19.77
N ARG A 74 -16.06 31.06 -20.16
CA ARG A 74 -16.25 30.65 -21.56
C ARG A 74 -17.66 30.08 -21.76
N PRO A 75 -18.62 30.91 -22.20
CA PRO A 75 -19.93 30.43 -22.60
C PRO A 75 -19.80 29.34 -23.68
N GLY A 76 -20.63 28.31 -23.62
CA GLY A 76 -20.58 27.17 -24.53
C GLY A 76 -19.55 26.10 -24.16
N ALA A 77 -18.74 26.29 -23.10
CA ALA A 77 -17.81 25.27 -22.65
C ALA A 77 -18.53 24.12 -21.95
N SER A 78 -18.10 22.88 -22.21
CA SER A 78 -18.54 21.66 -21.49
C SER A 78 -17.65 21.34 -20.29
N THR A 79 -16.55 22.07 -20.10
CA THR A 79 -15.67 21.96 -18.92
C THR A 79 -15.46 23.33 -18.32
N LEU A 80 -15.74 23.47 -17.04
CA LEU A 80 -15.61 24.70 -16.27
C LEU A 80 -14.62 24.47 -15.13
N SER A 81 -13.81 25.48 -14.81
CA SER A 81 -12.82 25.36 -13.74
C SER A 81 -12.61 26.67 -12.98
N TRP A 82 -12.36 26.55 -11.68
CA TRP A 82 -12.14 27.66 -10.77
C TRP A 82 -11.06 27.35 -9.73
N ARG A 83 -10.43 28.41 -9.23
CA ARG A 83 -9.57 28.39 -8.04
C ARG A 83 -10.30 29.09 -6.92
N LEU A 84 -10.68 28.34 -5.89
CA LEU A 84 -11.41 28.87 -4.74
C LEU A 84 -10.42 29.11 -3.60
N PRO A 85 -10.28 30.33 -3.06
CA PRO A 85 -9.38 30.58 -1.93
C PRO A 85 -9.92 29.93 -0.65
N LEU A 86 -9.06 29.28 0.12
CA LEU A 86 -9.44 28.73 1.41
C LEU A 86 -9.82 29.83 2.41
N GLY A 87 -10.74 29.51 3.32
CA GLY A 87 -11.06 30.35 4.46
C GLY A 87 -9.87 30.54 5.41
N GLN A 88 -10.03 31.41 6.42
CA GLN A 88 -9.07 31.45 7.52
C GLN A 88 -9.02 30.08 8.20
N ALA A 89 -7.80 29.58 8.44
CA ALA A 89 -7.60 28.31 9.09
C ALA A 89 -8.14 28.40 10.51
N THR A 90 -9.10 27.54 10.86
CA THR A 90 -9.16 27.06 12.24
C THR A 90 -7.98 26.10 12.38
N ASN A 91 -7.25 26.12 13.50
CA ASN A 91 -6.00 25.39 13.73
C ASN A 91 -6.16 23.85 13.76
N ALA A 92 -6.88 23.26 12.81
CA ALA A 92 -6.95 21.83 12.60
C ALA A 92 -5.85 21.45 11.60
N ASP A 93 -4.71 21.03 12.15
CA ASP A 93 -3.53 20.56 11.46
C ASP A 93 -3.86 19.58 10.32
N ALA A 94 -3.58 20.00 9.08
CA ALA A 94 -3.63 19.12 7.90
C ALA A 94 -2.33 18.31 7.75
N SER A 95 -1.86 17.75 8.86
CA SER A 95 -0.76 16.78 8.91
C SER A 95 -1.23 15.53 9.64
N SER A 96 -2.38 14.98 9.26
CA SER A 96 -2.68 13.60 9.65
C SER A 96 -1.89 12.68 8.71
N THR A 97 -0.74 12.23 9.21
CA THR A 97 -0.14 10.94 8.84
C THR A 97 -1.08 9.83 9.31
N ASP A 98 -2.33 9.81 8.83
CA ASP A 98 -3.23 8.68 9.07
C ASP A 98 -2.71 7.55 8.20
N SER A 99 -1.87 6.71 8.79
CA SER A 99 -1.60 5.38 8.28
C SER A 99 -2.85 4.55 8.59
N SER A 100 -3.64 4.30 7.56
CA SER A 100 -4.84 3.45 7.62
C SER A 100 -4.51 1.96 7.73
N THR A 101 -3.23 1.59 7.75
CA THR A 101 -2.78 0.20 7.90
C THR A 101 -2.47 -0.12 9.37
N TRP A 102 -2.88 -1.30 9.82
CA TRP A 102 -2.65 -1.76 11.19
C TRP A 102 -1.16 -1.80 11.54
N THR A 103 -0.83 -1.34 12.74
CA THR A 103 0.44 -1.53 13.44
C THR A 103 0.24 -2.47 14.63
N ALA A 104 1.33 -2.87 15.31
CA ALA A 104 1.24 -3.73 16.48
C ALA A 104 0.39 -3.12 17.60
N THR A 105 0.41 -1.79 17.73
CA THR A 105 -0.41 -1.07 18.71
C THR A 105 -1.89 -1.02 18.37
N ASP A 106 -2.25 -1.27 17.11
CA ASP A 106 -3.65 -1.27 16.67
C ASP A 106 -4.35 -2.60 16.97
N LEU A 107 -3.61 -3.72 17.06
CA LEU A 107 -4.18 -5.04 17.26
C LEU A 107 -4.18 -5.43 18.75
N LYS A 108 -5.32 -5.92 19.24
CA LYS A 108 -5.43 -6.34 20.64
C LYS A 108 -4.72 -7.69 20.86
N ALA A 109 -4.05 -7.84 21.98
CA ALA A 109 -3.48 -9.13 22.38
C ALA A 109 -4.60 -10.17 22.58
N GLY A 110 -4.38 -11.40 22.14
CA GLY A 110 -5.39 -12.46 22.19
C GLY A 110 -6.46 -12.38 21.10
N SER A 111 -6.42 -11.37 20.21
CA SER A 111 -7.35 -11.24 19.09
C SER A 111 -7.35 -12.49 18.21
N GLN A 112 -8.54 -12.87 17.77
CA GLN A 112 -8.73 -13.89 16.74
C GLN A 112 -8.52 -13.28 15.36
N VAL A 113 -7.94 -14.07 14.45
CA VAL A 113 -7.86 -13.73 13.02
C VAL A 113 -8.81 -14.62 12.25
N ALA A 114 -9.68 -14.03 11.43
CA ALA A 114 -10.65 -14.76 10.63
C ALA A 114 -10.61 -14.32 9.16
N CYS A 115 -11.04 -15.20 8.26
CA CYS A 115 -11.26 -14.87 6.86
C CYS A 115 -12.30 -13.75 6.75
N ARG A 116 -11.98 -12.68 6.02
CA ARG A 116 -12.90 -11.53 5.88
C ARG A 116 -14.18 -11.89 5.11
N GLN A 117 -14.14 -12.89 4.25
CA GLN A 117 -15.25 -13.28 3.38
C GLN A 117 -16.28 -14.19 4.06
N CYS A 118 -15.84 -15.18 4.84
CA CYS A 118 -16.73 -16.18 5.45
C CYS A 118 -16.63 -16.27 6.97
N HIS A 119 -15.76 -15.46 7.59
CA HIS A 119 -15.51 -15.44 9.03
C HIS A 119 -14.98 -16.76 9.62
N ALA A 120 -14.55 -17.70 8.78
CA ALA A 120 -13.83 -18.89 9.24
C ALA A 120 -12.56 -18.46 10.00
N ILE A 121 -12.39 -19.03 11.19
CA ILE A 121 -11.29 -18.72 12.10
C ILE A 121 -10.00 -19.29 11.53
N VAL A 122 -9.00 -18.44 11.31
CA VAL A 122 -7.69 -18.84 10.81
C VAL A 122 -6.70 -18.97 11.96
N VAL A 123 -6.70 -17.99 12.88
CA VAL A 123 -5.91 -18.05 14.12
C VAL A 123 -6.88 -17.93 15.29
N ASN A 124 -6.86 -18.92 16.18
CA ASN A 124 -7.79 -18.96 17.31
C ASN A 124 -7.54 -17.83 18.30
N ARG A 125 -8.60 -17.45 19.02
CA ARG A 125 -8.50 -16.51 20.13
C ARG A 125 -7.46 -17.02 21.14
N ASP A 126 -6.72 -16.10 21.73
CA ASP A 126 -5.68 -16.37 22.72
C ASP A 126 -4.47 -17.17 22.22
N VAL A 127 -4.37 -17.54 20.94
CA VAL A 127 -3.14 -18.14 20.38
C VAL A 127 -2.03 -17.09 20.29
N ILE A 128 -2.35 -15.90 19.74
CA ILE A 128 -1.40 -14.80 19.61
C ILE A 128 -1.40 -13.97 20.87
N LYS A 129 -0.26 -13.96 21.57
CA LYS A 129 -0.07 -13.24 22.82
C LYS A 129 0.56 -11.87 22.63
N VAL A 130 1.38 -11.73 21.58
CA VAL A 130 2.15 -10.52 21.32
C VAL A 130 2.08 -10.18 19.84
N TRP A 131 1.82 -8.91 19.53
CA TRP A 131 1.97 -8.34 18.20
C TRP A 131 3.28 -7.57 18.11
N LYS A 132 4.00 -7.72 17.00
CA LYS A 132 5.26 -7.01 16.75
C LYS A 132 5.25 -6.47 15.33
N ASP A 133 5.55 -5.19 15.17
CA ASP A 133 5.81 -4.65 13.84
C ASP A 133 7.12 -5.25 13.33
N LEU A 134 7.10 -5.74 12.10
CA LEU A 134 8.34 -6.08 11.41
C LEU A 134 9.10 -4.79 11.12
N PRO A 135 10.44 -4.78 11.27
CA PRO A 135 11.22 -3.80 10.53
C PRO A 135 10.83 -3.94 9.05
N SER A 136 10.81 -2.85 8.28
CA SER A 136 10.51 -2.97 6.85
C SER A 136 11.40 -4.06 6.25
N GLU A 137 10.86 -4.90 5.36
CA GLU A 137 11.56 -6.09 4.85
C GLU A 137 12.97 -5.76 4.30
N ASN A 138 13.13 -4.57 3.70
CA ASN A 138 14.42 -4.06 3.23
C ASN A 138 15.29 -3.35 4.31
N TRP A 139 14.81 -3.13 5.54
CA TRP A 139 15.65 -2.68 6.66
C TRP A 139 16.60 -3.80 7.10
N ALA A 140 16.14 -5.05 7.07
CA ALA A 140 17.00 -6.21 7.29
C ALA A 140 18.08 -6.32 6.19
N GLU A 141 17.71 -6.12 4.92
CA GLU A 141 18.66 -6.04 3.80
C GLU A 141 19.60 -4.82 3.92
N MET A 142 19.09 -3.66 4.35
CA MET A 142 19.89 -2.47 4.61
C MET A 142 20.89 -2.68 5.76
N MET A 143 20.53 -3.49 6.75
CA MET A 143 21.47 -3.94 7.78
C MET A 143 22.56 -4.81 7.18
N GLU A 144 22.28 -5.72 6.24
CA GLU A 144 23.32 -6.50 5.53
C GLU A 144 24.34 -5.60 4.81
N PHE A 145 23.89 -4.50 4.20
CA PHE A 145 24.78 -3.51 3.56
C PHE A 145 25.58 -2.66 4.56
N TRP A 146 25.09 -2.49 5.78
CA TRP A 146 25.75 -1.71 6.84
C TRP A 146 26.89 -2.47 7.54
N HIS A 147 26.96 -3.79 7.39
CA HIS A 147 28.10 -4.59 7.85
C HIS A 147 29.27 -4.48 6.86
N CYS A 148 29.64 -3.24 6.48
CA CYS A 148 30.89 -2.97 5.78
C CYS A 148 32.03 -3.65 6.52
N HIS A 149 32.72 -4.55 5.80
CA HIS A 149 34.02 -5.15 6.10
C HIS A 149 34.55 -4.81 7.51
N LYS A 150 34.27 -5.69 8.47
CA LYS A 150 35.15 -5.78 9.63
C LYS A 150 36.56 -5.92 9.04
N PRO A 151 37.51 -5.00 9.33
CA PRO A 151 38.88 -5.19 8.89
C PRO A 151 39.27 -6.60 9.32
N ASP A 152 39.80 -7.40 8.39
CA ASP A 152 40.48 -8.62 8.80
C ASP A 152 41.49 -8.18 9.85
N ASP A 153 41.33 -8.68 11.07
CA ASP A 153 42.42 -8.75 12.02
C ASP A 153 43.42 -9.71 11.36
N HIS A 154 44.20 -9.21 10.41
CA HIS A 154 45.39 -9.87 9.90
C HIS A 154 46.46 -9.80 10.99
N ASP A 155 46.23 -10.52 12.07
CA ASP A 155 47.26 -10.86 13.02
C ASP A 155 47.60 -12.35 12.84
N HIS A 156 48.73 -12.51 12.14
CA HIS A 156 49.77 -13.52 12.33
C HIS A 156 49.58 -14.91 11.73
N ASP A 157 50.29 -15.15 10.61
CA ASP A 157 51.33 -16.19 10.47
C ASP A 157 51.73 -16.30 8.97
N HIS A 158 52.98 -16.18 8.50
CA HIS A 158 54.30 -16.47 9.05
C HIS A 158 55.37 -15.66 8.29
N ASP A 159 56.43 -15.21 8.98
CA ASP A 159 57.85 -15.38 8.57
C ASP A 159 58.76 -14.46 9.40
N GLY A 160 59.58 -15.04 10.29
CA GLY A 160 60.60 -14.28 11.01
C GLY A 160 61.23 -15.02 12.19
N HIS A 161 62.52 -15.32 12.05
CA HIS A 161 63.39 -16.02 12.99
C HIS A 161 63.49 -15.41 14.41
N HIS A 162 63.64 -16.30 15.41
CA HIS A 162 64.40 -16.21 16.67
C HIS A 162 64.45 -14.91 17.50
N HIS A 163 63.98 -14.94 18.77
CA HIS A 163 64.78 -14.99 20.03
C HIS A 163 64.03 -14.45 21.28
N HIS A 164 64.25 -15.16 22.41
CA HIS A 164 64.26 -14.73 23.83
C HIS A 164 63.03 -14.12 24.55
N GLN A 165 62.41 -14.95 25.41
CA GLN A 165 62.48 -14.89 26.89
C GLN A 165 62.37 -13.52 27.61
N ASP A 166 61.26 -13.27 28.33
CA ASP A 166 61.19 -13.21 29.82
C ASP A 166 59.95 -12.44 30.39
N LYS A 167 59.32 -13.07 31.39
CA LYS A 167 58.69 -12.55 32.63
C LYS A 167 57.52 -11.53 32.65
N ALA A 168 56.38 -12.06 33.12
CA ALA A 168 55.66 -11.77 34.38
C ALA A 168 55.15 -10.36 34.78
N ASN A 169 53.85 -10.36 35.14
CA ASN A 169 53.13 -9.64 36.22
C ASN A 169 52.50 -8.24 35.98
N GLY A 170 51.23 -8.10 36.38
CA GLY A 170 50.50 -6.83 36.59
C GLY A 170 49.04 -6.88 36.09
N ASP A 171 48.09 -7.33 36.90
CA ASP A 171 47.20 -6.54 37.79
C ASP A 171 45.91 -6.05 37.10
N ALA A 172 44.81 -6.26 37.81
CA ALA A 172 43.45 -5.97 37.40
C ALA A 172 43.20 -4.47 37.38
N THR A 173 42.41 -3.96 36.43
CA THR A 173 41.16 -3.22 36.68
C THR A 173 40.61 -2.51 35.44
N THR A 174 39.28 -2.54 35.35
CA THR A 174 38.37 -1.54 34.73
C THR A 174 38.24 -1.49 33.20
N GLY A 175 37.00 -1.76 32.74
CA GLY A 175 36.48 -1.22 31.49
C GLY A 175 35.91 -2.23 30.48
N GLN A 176 35.13 -3.23 30.91
CA GLN A 176 34.35 -4.04 29.97
C GLN A 176 33.21 -3.20 29.36
N ASN A 177 33.50 -2.47 28.29
CA ASN A 177 32.51 -2.22 27.24
C ASN A 177 32.21 -3.58 26.58
N ALA A 178 31.28 -4.32 27.16
CA ALA A 178 30.74 -5.52 26.56
C ALA A 178 30.05 -5.11 25.25
N LYS A 179 30.78 -5.18 24.12
CA LYS A 179 30.19 -5.19 22.80
C LYS A 179 29.15 -6.32 22.80
N ALA A 180 27.90 -5.98 22.52
CA ALA A 180 26.86 -6.99 22.40
C ALA A 180 27.31 -8.03 21.37
N ASP A 181 27.34 -9.29 21.77
CA ASP A 181 27.70 -10.40 20.89
C ASP A 181 26.70 -10.47 19.71
N ASP A 182 27.18 -10.91 18.55
CA ASP A 182 26.39 -10.95 17.31
C ASP A 182 25.15 -11.84 17.48
N THR A 183 25.26 -12.89 18.31
CA THR A 183 24.11 -13.71 18.72
C THR A 183 23.06 -12.93 19.53
N SER A 184 23.47 -12.01 20.40
CA SER A 184 22.58 -11.14 21.17
C SER A 184 21.91 -10.08 20.30
N LEU A 185 22.57 -9.62 19.24
CA LEU A 185 22.01 -8.67 18.27
C LEU A 185 21.04 -9.38 17.31
N ALA A 186 21.39 -10.58 16.84
CA ALA A 186 20.53 -11.42 16.02
C ALA A 186 19.24 -11.84 16.75
N ALA A 187 19.33 -12.21 18.04
CA ALA A 187 18.16 -12.50 18.87
C ALA A 187 17.22 -11.30 19.06
N ARG A 188 17.73 -10.07 18.87
CA ARG A 188 16.96 -8.82 18.92
C ARG A 188 16.52 -8.34 17.53
N GLY A 189 16.84 -9.08 16.46
CA GLY A 189 16.49 -8.75 15.08
C GLY A 189 17.39 -7.69 14.42
N TYR A 190 18.59 -7.46 14.96
CA TYR A 190 19.55 -6.46 14.49
C TYR A 190 20.87 -7.06 13.98
N GLY A 191 20.98 -8.39 13.85
CA GLY A 191 22.21 -9.05 13.38
C GLY A 191 22.24 -9.19 11.85
N ALA A 192 23.42 -9.14 11.24
CA ALA A 192 23.61 -9.33 9.79
C ALA A 192 23.02 -10.64 9.24
N SER A 193 22.83 -11.63 10.11
CA SER A 193 22.34 -12.97 9.82
C SER A 193 20.93 -13.23 10.35
N SER A 194 20.24 -12.23 10.92
CA SER A 194 18.91 -12.43 11.49
C SER A 194 17.85 -12.54 10.40
N VAL A 195 17.63 -13.75 9.89
CA VAL A 195 16.41 -14.09 9.16
C VAL A 195 15.25 -13.95 10.14
N ILE A 196 14.30 -13.07 9.85
CA ILE A 196 13.04 -12.97 10.60
C ILE A 196 12.33 -14.32 10.46
N SER A 197 12.33 -15.10 11.54
CA SER A 197 11.63 -16.38 11.63
C SER A 197 10.31 -16.19 12.35
N ALA A 198 9.28 -16.91 11.88
CA ALA A 198 8.01 -16.96 12.58
C ALA A 198 8.21 -17.53 14.00
N GLN A 199 7.54 -16.93 14.97
CA GLN A 199 7.61 -17.36 16.37
C GLN A 199 6.22 -17.80 16.82
N GLN A 200 6.18 -18.88 17.58
CA GLN A 200 4.93 -19.35 18.17
C GLN A 200 4.32 -18.28 19.08
N SER A 201 2.99 -18.12 18.96
CA SER A 201 2.19 -17.16 19.72
C SER A 201 2.55 -15.69 19.48
N VAL A 202 3.28 -15.38 18.40
CA VAL A 202 3.63 -14.01 17.99
C VAL A 202 3.05 -13.73 16.61
N GLY A 203 2.30 -12.63 16.50
CA GLY A 203 1.82 -12.11 15.23
C GLY A 203 2.72 -10.96 14.78
N PHE A 204 3.45 -11.18 13.69
CA PHE A 204 4.28 -10.14 13.09
C PHE A 204 3.47 -9.32 12.10
N ILE A 205 3.69 -8.00 12.05
CA ILE A 205 2.91 -7.07 11.24
C ILE A 205 3.81 -6.33 10.26
N ASP A 206 3.55 -6.47 8.97
CA ASP A 206 4.12 -5.64 7.90
C ASP A 206 3.05 -4.70 7.34
N LEU A 207 3.37 -3.73 6.48
CA LEU A 207 2.42 -2.83 5.81
C LEU A 207 1.23 -3.56 5.18
N THR A 208 1.49 -4.69 4.53
CA THR A 208 0.49 -5.42 3.73
C THR A 208 0.02 -6.71 4.39
N THR A 209 0.78 -7.26 5.33
CA THR A 209 0.58 -8.63 5.80
C THR A 209 0.68 -8.79 7.32
N LEU A 210 0.11 -9.90 7.81
CA LEU A 210 0.37 -10.45 9.13
C LEU A 210 1.07 -11.81 8.95
N LEU A 211 2.15 -12.04 9.70
CA LEU A 211 2.97 -13.24 9.60
C LEU A 211 2.87 -14.07 10.88
N PHE A 212 2.62 -15.37 10.70
CA PHE A 212 2.40 -16.35 11.76
C PHE A 212 3.23 -17.61 11.51
N ILE A 213 3.50 -18.37 12.57
CA ILE A 213 4.02 -19.72 12.41
C ILE A 213 2.90 -20.66 11.95
N GLU A 214 3.26 -21.70 11.20
CA GLU A 214 2.30 -22.67 10.64
C GLU A 214 1.41 -23.30 11.74
N GLN A 215 1.95 -23.64 12.91
CA GLN A 215 1.19 -24.31 13.97
C GLN A 215 0.11 -23.43 14.63
N ASP A 216 0.19 -22.10 14.49
CA ASP A 216 -0.81 -21.17 15.04
C ASP A 216 -2.00 -20.99 14.09
N CYS A 217 -1.88 -21.47 12.85
CA CYS A 217 -2.90 -21.36 11.82
C CYS A 217 -3.76 -22.64 11.74
N SER A 218 -5.02 -22.44 11.37
CA SER A 218 -6.03 -23.48 11.18
C SER A 218 -6.97 -23.09 10.04
N ASN A 219 -7.76 -24.03 9.51
CA ASN A 219 -8.71 -23.79 8.41
C ASN A 219 -8.08 -23.12 7.18
N ILE A 220 -6.83 -23.49 6.90
CA ILE A 220 -6.10 -23.08 5.70
C ILE A 220 -5.73 -24.27 4.84
N THR A 221 -5.70 -24.04 3.53
CA THR A 221 -5.31 -25.00 2.50
C THR A 221 -4.17 -24.40 1.69
N TYR A 222 -3.10 -25.15 1.47
CA TYR A 222 -1.97 -24.73 0.64
C TYR A 222 -2.16 -25.15 -0.80
N SER A 223 -1.65 -24.39 -1.77
CA SER A 223 -1.64 -24.80 -3.17
C SER A 223 -0.55 -24.07 -3.98
N LEU A 224 -0.08 -24.71 -5.05
CA LEU A 224 0.83 -24.11 -6.03
C LEU A 224 0.13 -23.14 -6.98
N SER A 225 -1.18 -23.31 -7.19
CA SER A 225 -1.95 -22.54 -8.18
C SER A 225 -3.33 -22.15 -7.65
N THR A 226 -4.27 -23.08 -7.69
CA THR A 226 -5.68 -22.85 -7.40
C THR A 226 -6.14 -23.70 -6.21
N PRO A 227 -7.19 -23.30 -5.48
CA PRO A 227 -7.55 -23.96 -4.24
C PRO A 227 -8.11 -25.38 -4.44
N GLU A 228 -8.59 -25.72 -5.64
CA GLU A 228 -9.07 -27.07 -6.01
C GLU A 228 -7.95 -28.11 -6.05
N HIS A 229 -6.72 -27.66 -6.32
CA HIS A 229 -5.51 -28.49 -6.32
C HIS A 229 -4.76 -28.39 -4.97
N GLY A 230 -5.42 -27.86 -3.95
CA GLY A 230 -4.81 -27.61 -2.66
C GLY A 230 -4.83 -28.79 -1.70
N SER A 231 -3.92 -28.76 -0.73
CA SER A 231 -3.82 -29.73 0.35
C SER A 231 -3.66 -29.01 1.70
N PRO A 232 -4.29 -29.50 2.79
CA PRO A 232 -3.98 -29.02 4.14
C PRO A 232 -2.57 -29.47 4.58
N ASP A 233 -2.07 -30.58 4.03
CA ASP A 233 -0.69 -31.00 4.20
C ASP A 233 0.18 -30.38 3.13
N ARG A 234 0.99 -29.42 3.53
CA ARG A 234 1.98 -28.74 2.69
C ARG A 234 3.01 -29.70 2.09
N GLN A 235 3.40 -30.75 2.80
CA GLN A 235 4.46 -31.66 2.36
C GLN A 235 4.04 -32.46 1.12
N ALA A 236 2.76 -32.77 0.98
CA ALA A 236 2.19 -33.43 -0.20
C ALA A 236 2.36 -32.60 -1.50
N LEU A 237 2.58 -31.29 -1.39
CA LEU A 237 2.74 -30.38 -2.53
C LEU A 237 4.20 -30.11 -2.89
N ALA A 238 5.14 -30.35 -1.97
CA ALA A 238 6.57 -30.08 -2.15
C ALA A 238 7.36 -31.28 -2.71
N SER A 239 6.75 -32.46 -2.80
CA SER A 239 7.38 -33.74 -3.15
C SER A 239 7.32 -34.11 -4.65
N GLY A 240 6.81 -33.24 -5.52
CA GLY A 240 6.85 -33.44 -6.97
C GLY A 240 8.25 -33.31 -7.58
N GLU A 241 8.49 -33.99 -8.70
CA GLU A 241 9.72 -33.92 -9.52
C GLU A 241 9.94 -32.48 -10.05
N GLY A 242 10.46 -31.59 -9.19
CA GLY A 242 10.57 -30.14 -9.42
C GLY A 242 10.72 -29.29 -8.15
N GLY A 243 10.63 -29.89 -6.95
CA GLY A 243 10.62 -29.20 -5.65
C GLY A 243 11.79 -28.28 -5.30
N SER A 244 12.88 -28.26 -6.08
CA SER A 244 14.06 -27.41 -5.82
C SER A 244 13.81 -25.91 -6.05
N GLN A 245 12.75 -25.52 -6.78
CA GLN A 245 12.51 -24.11 -7.17
C GLN A 245 11.29 -23.45 -6.49
N ILE A 246 10.50 -24.18 -5.69
CA ILE A 246 9.27 -23.63 -5.11
C ILE A 246 9.62 -22.77 -3.89
N ARG A 247 9.52 -21.43 -4.03
CA ARG A 247 9.82 -20.47 -2.95
C ARG A 247 8.64 -20.19 -2.02
N SER A 248 7.42 -20.34 -2.52
CA SER A 248 6.20 -20.07 -1.77
C SER A 248 5.02 -20.92 -2.25
N LEU A 249 3.99 -21.04 -1.41
CA LEU A 249 2.69 -21.62 -1.75
C LEU A 249 1.60 -20.60 -1.49
N ASN A 250 0.53 -20.63 -2.27
CA ASN A 250 -0.67 -19.88 -1.96
C ASN A 250 -1.37 -20.50 -0.75
N VAL A 251 -1.96 -19.64 0.10
CA VAL A 251 -2.75 -20.02 1.27
C VAL A 251 -4.19 -19.58 1.03
N PHE A 252 -5.11 -20.54 1.09
CA PHE A 252 -6.53 -20.35 0.87
C PHE A 252 -7.32 -20.70 2.13
N CYS A 253 -8.49 -20.07 2.30
CA CYS A 253 -9.43 -20.44 3.34
C CYS A 253 -10.05 -21.81 3.01
N SER A 254 -9.96 -22.79 3.91
CA SER A 254 -10.55 -24.12 3.69
C SER A 254 -12.08 -24.09 3.57
N SER A 255 -12.75 -23.07 4.14
CA SER A 255 -14.21 -22.97 4.12
C SER A 255 -14.78 -22.34 2.86
N CYS A 256 -14.16 -21.28 2.33
CA CYS A 256 -14.71 -20.51 1.18
C CYS A 256 -13.76 -20.40 0.00
N GLN A 257 -12.57 -21.01 0.08
CA GLN A 257 -11.55 -21.04 -0.97
C GLN A 257 -11.00 -19.65 -1.36
N ALA A 258 -11.30 -18.60 -0.58
CA ALA A 258 -10.71 -17.28 -0.75
C ALA A 258 -9.20 -17.32 -0.52
N GLN A 259 -8.42 -16.65 -1.37
CA GLN A 259 -6.97 -16.52 -1.17
C GLN A 259 -6.69 -15.60 0.00
N LEU A 260 -6.12 -16.14 1.07
CA LEU A 260 -5.80 -15.40 2.29
C LEU A 260 -4.39 -14.84 2.28
N GLY A 261 -3.46 -15.51 1.59
CA GLY A 261 -2.07 -15.09 1.49
C GLY A 261 -1.17 -16.18 0.95
N PHE A 262 -0.01 -16.37 1.57
CA PHE A 262 1.02 -17.31 1.09
C PHE A 262 1.83 -17.90 2.25
N TYR A 263 2.41 -19.07 2.02
CA TYR A 263 3.41 -19.68 2.87
C TYR A 263 4.78 -19.47 2.23
N ASN A 264 5.75 -19.00 3.00
CA ASN A 264 7.12 -18.79 2.53
C ASN A 264 8.05 -19.86 3.13
N PHE A 265 8.72 -20.63 2.27
CA PHE A 265 9.61 -21.71 2.72
C PHE A 265 10.88 -21.20 3.40
N ARG A 266 11.37 -20.00 3.03
CA ARG A 266 12.57 -19.39 3.63
C ARG A 266 12.34 -19.00 5.09
N THR A 267 11.18 -18.40 5.38
CA THR A 267 10.83 -17.96 6.75
C THR A 267 10.03 -18.99 7.53
N ALA A 268 9.64 -20.10 6.89
CA ALA A 268 8.75 -21.12 7.43
C ALA A 268 7.47 -20.52 8.05
N ALA A 269 6.88 -19.55 7.34
CA ALA A 269 5.82 -18.72 7.89
C ALA A 269 4.58 -18.67 6.98
N VAL A 270 3.41 -18.60 7.61
CA VAL A 270 2.14 -18.28 6.97
C VAL A 270 1.96 -16.77 7.01
N THR A 271 1.93 -16.16 5.83
CA THR A 271 1.74 -14.72 5.65
C THR A 271 0.34 -14.46 5.13
N LEU A 272 -0.49 -13.78 5.92
CA LEU A 272 -1.88 -13.45 5.58
C LEU A 272 -1.99 -11.98 5.16
N LEU A 273 -2.70 -11.70 4.08
CA LEU A 273 -2.89 -10.36 3.54
C LEU A 273 -3.91 -9.63 4.39
N LYS A 274 -3.57 -8.42 4.88
CA LYS A 274 -4.44 -7.68 5.81
C LYS A 274 -5.84 -7.43 5.23
N TRP A 275 -5.96 -7.16 3.93
CA TRP A 275 -7.25 -6.92 3.28
C TRP A 275 -8.11 -8.18 3.08
N GLN A 276 -7.57 -9.38 3.30
CA GLN A 276 -8.29 -10.66 3.20
C GLN A 276 -8.74 -11.22 4.56
N ILE A 277 -8.34 -10.59 5.64
CA ILE A 277 -8.62 -11.03 7.01
C ILE A 277 -9.31 -9.95 7.84
N SER A 278 -9.94 -10.39 8.93
CA SER A 278 -10.46 -9.55 10.01
C SER A 278 -9.75 -9.89 11.31
N CYS A 279 -9.46 -8.87 12.12
CA CYS A 279 -8.84 -8.98 13.43
C CYS A 279 -9.38 -7.84 14.31
N ASP A 280 -9.52 -8.08 15.62
CA ASP A 280 -9.98 -7.04 16.54
C ASP A 280 -8.91 -5.96 16.70
N SER A 281 -9.23 -4.75 16.24
CA SER A 281 -8.38 -3.56 16.29
C SER A 281 -8.94 -2.47 17.21
N VAL A 282 -8.12 -1.47 17.57
CA VAL A 282 -8.54 -0.32 18.37
C VAL A 282 -9.55 0.55 17.61
N SER A 283 -9.34 0.76 16.30
CA SER A 283 -10.23 1.56 15.45
C SER A 283 -11.46 0.81 14.95
N ASN A 284 -11.49 -0.53 15.08
CA ASN A 284 -12.44 -1.45 14.43
C ASN A 284 -12.51 -1.28 12.90
N LEU A 285 -11.56 -0.57 12.30
CA LEU A 285 -11.40 -0.45 10.87
C LEU A 285 -10.38 -1.49 10.42
N SER A 286 -10.67 -2.16 9.32
CA SER A 286 -9.75 -3.09 8.69
C SER A 286 -9.24 -2.48 7.38
N PRO A 287 -7.93 -2.52 7.12
CA PRO A 287 -7.37 -1.92 5.91
C PRO A 287 -7.88 -2.64 4.66
N GLY A 288 -8.12 -1.88 3.60
CA GLY A 288 -8.38 -2.39 2.26
C GLY A 288 -7.10 -2.57 1.45
N LEU A 289 -7.25 -3.08 0.23
CA LEU A 289 -6.14 -3.28 -0.69
C LEU A 289 -5.52 -1.94 -1.11
N GLU A 290 -6.34 -0.93 -1.37
CA GLU A 290 -5.87 0.41 -1.79
C GLU A 290 -5.04 1.07 -0.68
N GLU A 291 -5.54 1.04 0.57
CA GLU A 291 -4.84 1.57 1.74
C GLU A 291 -3.49 0.86 1.97
N CYS A 292 -3.47 -0.47 1.88
CA CYS A 292 -2.24 -1.26 2.00
C CYS A 292 -1.24 -0.93 0.90
N LEU A 293 -1.67 -0.85 -0.36
CA LEU A 293 -0.79 -0.48 -1.47
C LEU A 293 -0.30 0.97 -1.34
N ALA A 294 -1.15 1.91 -0.92
CA ALA A 294 -0.76 3.29 -0.71
C ALA A 294 0.35 3.39 0.34
N ALA A 295 0.21 2.67 1.47
CA ALA A 295 1.25 2.60 2.48
C ALA A 295 2.55 2.00 1.95
N THR A 296 2.48 0.93 1.14
CA THR A 296 3.65 0.33 0.48
C THR A 296 4.34 1.31 -0.45
N LEU A 297 3.61 2.00 -1.33
CA LEU A 297 4.20 2.98 -2.25
C LEU A 297 4.85 4.15 -1.52
N ILE A 298 4.21 4.67 -0.48
CA ILE A 298 4.76 5.76 0.35
C ILE A 298 6.05 5.30 1.04
N SER A 299 6.04 4.10 1.64
CA SER A 299 7.22 3.52 2.28
C SER A 299 8.36 3.28 1.28
N THR A 300 8.05 2.79 0.08
CA THR A 300 9.01 2.60 -1.01
C THR A 300 9.63 3.91 -1.46
N ILE A 301 8.84 4.99 -1.62
CA ILE A 301 9.35 6.33 -1.95
C ILE A 301 10.26 6.85 -0.85
N ALA A 302 9.81 6.77 0.41
CA ALA A 302 10.58 7.26 1.55
C ALA A 302 11.93 6.53 1.70
N ARG A 303 11.99 5.24 1.34
CA ARG A 303 13.18 4.40 1.44
C ARG A 303 14.13 4.55 0.26
N SER A 304 13.60 4.50 -0.97
CA SER A 304 14.42 4.47 -2.20
C SER A 304 14.64 5.83 -2.84
N GLY A 305 13.81 6.83 -2.50
CA GLY A 305 13.71 8.10 -3.23
C GLY A 305 13.04 7.98 -4.61
N SER A 306 12.69 6.77 -5.07
CA SER A 306 12.06 6.56 -6.37
C SER A 306 10.54 6.66 -6.28
N SER A 307 9.94 7.50 -7.13
CA SER A 307 8.50 7.64 -7.28
C SER A 307 7.88 6.63 -8.26
N LYS A 308 8.68 5.73 -8.83
CA LYS A 308 8.24 4.76 -9.83
C LYS A 308 8.27 3.35 -9.26
N SER A 309 7.21 2.59 -9.52
CA SER A 309 7.09 1.22 -9.04
C SER A 309 6.48 0.30 -10.09
N LEU A 310 6.86 -0.97 -10.05
CA LEU A 310 6.34 -2.05 -10.89
C LEU A 310 5.60 -3.04 -9.99
N LEU A 311 4.31 -3.29 -10.28
CA LEU A 311 3.52 -4.27 -9.54
C LEU A 311 3.74 -5.66 -10.13
N LEU A 312 4.42 -6.52 -9.38
CA LEU A 312 4.80 -7.88 -9.78
C LEU A 312 4.09 -8.95 -8.95
N PRO A 313 3.79 -10.13 -9.53
CA PRO A 313 3.23 -11.26 -8.78
C PRO A 313 4.18 -11.81 -7.71
N ILE A 314 3.69 -12.02 -6.47
CA ILE A 314 4.45 -12.67 -5.37
C ILE A 314 4.92 -14.08 -5.74
N THR A 315 4.08 -14.82 -6.46
CA THR A 315 4.39 -16.16 -6.95
C THR A 315 4.25 -16.09 -8.46
N GLU A 316 5.30 -16.47 -9.19
CA GLU A 316 5.16 -16.90 -10.57
C GLU A 316 4.40 -18.23 -10.53
N THR A 317 3.08 -18.13 -10.37
CA THR A 317 2.20 -19.28 -10.43
C THR A 317 2.54 -20.00 -11.73
N LEU A 318 2.71 -21.33 -11.69
CA LEU A 318 2.71 -22.16 -12.90
C LEU A 318 1.34 -21.94 -13.56
N ALA A 319 1.26 -20.92 -14.41
CA ALA A 319 -0.01 -20.41 -14.92
C ALA A 319 -0.60 -21.48 -15.83
N THR A 320 -1.65 -22.15 -15.37
CA THR A 320 -2.58 -22.81 -16.26
C THR A 320 -3.15 -21.74 -17.18
N THR A 321 -3.16 -22.07 -18.46
CA THR A 321 -3.21 -21.23 -19.67
C THR A 321 -4.44 -20.33 -19.87
N GLU A 322 -5.24 -20.01 -18.85
CA GLU A 322 -6.64 -19.60 -19.10
C GLU A 322 -7.14 -18.29 -18.45
N GLU A 323 -6.33 -17.52 -17.71
CA GLU A 323 -6.74 -16.17 -17.27
C GLU A 323 -5.96 -15.08 -18.01
N ASP A 324 -6.60 -14.48 -19.02
CA ASP A 324 -6.17 -13.20 -19.63
C ASP A 324 -6.17 -12.10 -18.54
N GLY A 325 -5.00 -11.61 -18.15
CA GLY A 325 -4.87 -10.63 -17.07
C GLY A 325 -3.50 -9.97 -16.98
N VAL A 326 -3.44 -8.88 -16.21
CA VAL A 326 -2.18 -8.21 -15.87
C VAL A 326 -1.39 -9.11 -14.92
N GLY A 327 -0.11 -9.37 -15.22
CA GLY A 327 0.76 -10.20 -14.38
C GLY A 327 1.50 -11.32 -15.13
N LYS A 328 1.05 -11.75 -16.32
CA LYS A 328 1.78 -12.73 -17.14
C LYS A 328 2.78 -12.04 -18.09
N ASP A 329 2.27 -11.33 -19.09
CA ASP A 329 3.10 -10.68 -20.12
C ASP A 329 3.15 -9.15 -19.97
N LYS A 330 2.34 -8.61 -19.06
CA LYS A 330 2.23 -7.16 -18.80
C LYS A 330 2.30 -6.86 -17.32
N VAL A 331 3.01 -5.79 -16.98
CA VAL A 331 3.25 -5.30 -15.62
C VAL A 331 2.63 -3.92 -15.48
N VAL A 332 2.03 -3.63 -14.31
CA VAL A 332 1.55 -2.28 -14.01
C VAL A 332 2.75 -1.44 -13.61
N HIS A 333 3.04 -0.42 -14.41
CA HIS A 333 4.02 0.60 -14.08
C HIS A 333 3.30 1.81 -13.49
N ILE A 334 3.62 2.13 -12.24
CA ILE A 334 3.10 3.24 -11.47
C ILE A 334 4.17 4.33 -11.36
N TRP A 335 3.75 5.59 -11.47
CA TRP A 335 4.56 6.75 -11.15
C TRP A 335 3.75 7.71 -10.26
N VAL A 336 4.12 7.80 -8.99
CA VAL A 336 3.47 8.68 -8.01
C VAL A 336 3.82 10.14 -8.29
N LEU A 337 2.80 10.98 -8.50
CA LEU A 337 2.94 12.42 -8.70
C LEU A 337 2.82 13.19 -7.37
N ASN A 338 1.85 12.77 -6.56
CA ASN A 338 1.63 13.34 -5.24
C ASN A 338 1.14 12.23 -4.30
N SER A 339 1.91 11.96 -3.24
CA SER A 339 1.63 10.94 -2.24
C SER A 339 0.53 11.31 -1.23
N SER A 340 0.05 12.56 -1.29
CA SER A 340 -0.95 13.07 -0.35
C SER A 340 -1.77 14.20 -0.97
N ILE A 341 -2.92 13.84 -1.54
CA ILE A 341 -3.95 14.79 -1.95
C ILE A 341 -5.23 14.56 -1.15
N VAL A 342 -6.05 15.60 -1.02
CA VAL A 342 -7.43 15.49 -0.51
C VAL A 342 -8.36 15.95 -1.62
N TYR A 343 -9.30 15.10 -2.02
CA TYR A 343 -10.24 15.40 -3.10
C TYR A 343 -11.69 15.10 -2.71
N ALA A 344 -12.64 15.66 -3.44
CA ALA A 344 -14.04 15.31 -3.38
C ALA A 344 -14.59 15.17 -4.81
N SER A 345 -15.50 14.22 -5.01
CA SER A 345 -16.14 14.00 -6.32
C SER A 345 -17.62 13.65 -6.16
N SER A 346 -18.47 14.24 -7.00
CA SER A 346 -19.91 13.95 -6.99
C SER A 346 -20.23 12.51 -7.39
N ALA A 347 -19.29 11.82 -8.05
CA ALA A 347 -19.42 10.39 -8.37
C ALA A 347 -19.18 9.48 -7.15
N THR A 348 -18.59 10.00 -6.07
CA THR A 348 -18.31 9.23 -4.83
C THR A 348 -19.29 9.51 -3.70
N GLU A 349 -20.05 10.61 -3.74
CA GLU A 349 -20.95 11.00 -2.64
C GLU A 349 -22.14 10.05 -2.41
N ALA A 350 -22.44 9.15 -3.35
CA ALA A 350 -23.49 8.14 -3.18
C ALA A 350 -23.20 7.12 -2.05
N THR A 351 -21.96 7.04 -1.53
CA THR A 351 -21.54 6.09 -0.48
C THR A 351 -21.17 6.74 0.86
N ALA A 352 -21.29 8.07 1.00
CA ALA A 352 -20.86 8.81 2.18
C ALA A 352 -21.98 8.98 3.23
N THR A 353 -22.46 7.87 3.81
CA THR A 353 -23.33 7.88 5.01
C THR A 353 -22.61 7.44 6.28
N ARG A 354 -21.27 7.55 6.34
CA ARG A 354 -20.52 7.35 7.60
C ARG A 354 -20.50 8.63 8.43
N PRO A 355 -21.07 8.64 9.65
CA PRO A 355 -20.94 9.75 10.58
C PRO A 355 -19.45 9.98 10.91
N GLY A 356 -18.97 11.22 10.79
CA GLY A 356 -17.59 11.59 11.10
C GLY A 356 -16.60 11.51 9.93
N ALA A 357 -17.03 11.17 8.70
CA ALA A 357 -16.18 11.28 7.53
C ALA A 357 -15.80 12.77 7.29
N GLY A 358 -14.50 13.04 7.25
CA GLY A 358 -13.96 14.36 6.89
C GLY A 358 -14.50 14.85 5.55
N SER A 359 -14.38 16.15 5.29
CA SER A 359 -14.98 16.81 4.12
C SER A 359 -14.36 16.41 2.76
N GLY A 360 -13.35 15.54 2.74
CA GLY A 360 -12.74 15.01 1.52
C GLY A 360 -12.05 13.65 1.73
N THR A 361 -11.71 13.01 0.62
CA THR A 361 -11.03 11.72 0.55
C THR A 361 -9.53 11.90 0.37
N LEU A 362 -8.75 11.29 1.25
CA LEU A 362 -7.29 11.25 1.16
C LEU A 362 -6.85 10.19 0.14
N ALA A 363 -5.92 10.55 -0.74
CA ALA A 363 -5.44 9.65 -1.78
C ALA A 363 -4.02 9.99 -2.25
N ILE A 364 -3.42 9.05 -2.99
CA ILE A 364 -2.26 9.24 -3.84
C ILE A 364 -2.76 9.57 -5.25
N LYS A 365 -2.23 10.64 -5.86
CA LYS A 365 -2.39 10.93 -7.29
C LYS A 365 -1.19 10.35 -8.03
N LEU A 366 -1.43 9.47 -8.98
CA LEU A 366 -0.38 8.75 -9.69
C LEU A 366 -0.69 8.62 -11.18
N LEU A 367 0.36 8.38 -11.96
CA LEU A 367 0.29 7.93 -13.34
C LEU A 367 0.42 6.41 -13.37
N TYR A 368 -0.30 5.75 -14.27
CA TYR A 368 -0.15 4.32 -14.50
C TYR A 368 -0.27 3.95 -15.97
N ARG A 369 0.45 2.89 -16.36
CA ARG A 369 0.35 2.24 -17.67
C ARG A 369 0.70 0.76 -17.55
N LEU A 370 0.37 0.00 -18.59
CA LEU A 370 0.86 -1.37 -18.75
C LEU A 370 2.14 -1.35 -19.59
N VAL A 371 3.15 -2.09 -19.16
CA VAL A 371 4.40 -2.33 -19.91
C VAL A 371 4.60 -3.83 -20.13
N PRO A 372 5.26 -4.25 -21.22
CA PRO A 372 5.67 -5.65 -21.41
C PRO A 372 6.56 -6.13 -20.26
N ARG A 373 6.50 -7.42 -19.91
CA ARG A 373 7.32 -8.00 -18.84
C ARG A 373 8.81 -7.77 -19.08
N GLU A 374 9.27 -7.92 -20.31
CA GLU A 374 10.68 -7.72 -20.65
C GLU A 374 11.12 -6.26 -20.49
N GLU A 375 10.21 -5.29 -20.68
CA GLU A 375 10.49 -3.88 -20.38
C GLU A 375 10.60 -3.65 -18.87
N ALA A 376 9.72 -4.27 -18.08
CA ALA A 376 9.77 -4.20 -16.62
C ALA A 376 11.05 -4.81 -16.05
N ASP A 377 11.46 -5.98 -16.54
CA ASP A 377 12.69 -6.65 -16.09
C ASP A 377 13.93 -5.77 -16.37
N ARG A 378 14.02 -5.19 -17.58
CA ARG A 378 15.10 -4.23 -17.91
C ARG A 378 15.11 -3.00 -17.01
N MET A 379 13.95 -2.52 -16.57
CA MET A 379 13.86 -1.38 -15.66
C MET A 379 14.35 -1.73 -14.25
N LEU A 380 14.13 -2.97 -13.80
CA LEU A 380 14.60 -3.45 -12.48
C LEU A 380 16.10 -3.72 -12.48
N ASP A 381 16.65 -4.23 -13.59
CA ASP A 381 18.09 -4.45 -13.77
C ASP A 381 18.89 -3.15 -13.99
N SER A 382 18.19 -2.03 -14.19
CA SER A 382 18.82 -0.73 -14.43
C SER A 382 19.61 -0.27 -13.21
N LEU A 383 20.92 -0.06 -13.39
CA LEU A 383 21.83 0.46 -12.35
C LEU A 383 21.41 1.82 -11.78
N ILE A 384 20.54 2.54 -12.49
CA ILE A 384 20.05 3.87 -12.11
C ILE A 384 18.77 3.80 -11.26
N GLY A 385 18.23 2.60 -11.02
CA GLY A 385 17.04 2.40 -10.18
C GLY A 385 15.76 2.98 -10.78
N ASP A 386 15.51 2.72 -12.08
CA ASP A 386 14.43 3.34 -12.85
C ASP A 386 13.03 3.10 -12.26
N ALA A 387 12.83 1.98 -11.58
CA ALA A 387 11.62 1.68 -10.82
C ALA A 387 11.93 0.71 -9.67
N GLN A 388 11.03 0.66 -8.69
CA GLN A 388 11.10 -0.27 -7.56
C GLN A 388 10.07 -1.39 -7.71
N GLU A 389 10.43 -2.59 -7.31
CA GLU A 389 9.52 -3.73 -7.29
C GLU A 389 8.54 -3.65 -6.11
N VAL A 390 7.27 -3.94 -6.37
CA VAL A 390 6.23 -4.11 -5.36
C VAL A 390 5.47 -5.39 -5.65
N ASN A 391 5.57 -6.36 -4.73
CA ASN A 391 5.01 -7.68 -4.92
C ASN A 391 3.59 -7.80 -4.34
N LEU A 392 2.64 -8.25 -5.16
CA LEU A 392 1.24 -8.49 -4.80
C LEU A 392 0.72 -9.79 -5.41
N PRO A 393 -0.36 -10.39 -4.88
CA PRO A 393 -1.05 -11.48 -5.57
C PRO A 393 -1.62 -11.00 -6.92
N VAL A 394 -1.63 -11.86 -7.94
CA VAL A 394 -2.17 -11.54 -9.28
C VAL A 394 -3.59 -10.98 -9.22
N LYS A 395 -4.47 -11.58 -8.39
CA LYS A 395 -5.84 -11.09 -8.18
C LYS A 395 -5.87 -9.66 -7.66
N ALA A 396 -4.95 -9.31 -6.75
CA ALA A 396 -4.83 -7.97 -6.19
C ALA A 396 -4.28 -6.96 -7.23
N ILE A 397 -3.31 -7.35 -8.06
CA ILE A 397 -2.80 -6.49 -9.15
C ILE A 397 -3.94 -6.13 -10.12
N ASN A 398 -4.71 -7.13 -10.55
CA ASN A 398 -5.87 -6.92 -11.43
C ASN A 398 -6.94 -6.05 -10.76
N GLU A 399 -7.14 -6.20 -9.45
CA GLU A 399 -8.05 -5.37 -8.69
C GLU A 399 -7.59 -3.91 -8.59
N VAL A 400 -6.32 -3.68 -8.26
CA VAL A 400 -5.71 -2.34 -8.25
C VAL A 400 -5.85 -1.68 -9.62
N PHE A 401 -5.52 -2.38 -10.71
CA PHE A 401 -5.63 -1.82 -12.05
C PHE A 401 -7.07 -1.39 -12.38
N ARG A 402 -8.06 -2.23 -12.03
CA ARG A 402 -9.49 -1.89 -12.17
C ARG A 402 -9.90 -0.70 -11.30
N HIS A 403 -9.38 -0.58 -10.07
CA HIS A 403 -9.64 0.56 -9.20
C HIS A 403 -9.04 1.84 -9.76
N LEU A 404 -7.80 1.79 -10.28
CA LEU A 404 -7.17 2.92 -10.96
C LEU A 404 -8.00 3.37 -12.18
N ASP A 405 -8.48 2.42 -13.00
CA ASP A 405 -9.38 2.71 -14.13
C ASP A 405 -10.70 3.37 -13.71
N ARG A 406 -11.30 2.91 -12.61
CA ARG A 406 -12.51 3.54 -12.06
C ARG A 406 -12.21 4.93 -11.53
N SER A 407 -11.11 5.09 -10.80
CA SER A 407 -10.70 6.37 -10.21
C SER A 407 -10.39 7.43 -11.28
N ASN A 408 -9.87 7.00 -12.44
CA ASN A 408 -9.66 7.87 -13.59
C ASN A 408 -10.95 8.56 -14.06
N SER A 409 -12.10 7.87 -13.95
CA SER A 409 -13.40 8.43 -14.32
C SER A 409 -13.89 9.53 -13.36
N LEU A 410 -13.34 9.61 -12.14
CA LEU A 410 -13.63 10.68 -11.17
C LEU A 410 -12.98 12.00 -11.56
N LEU A 411 -11.91 11.96 -12.34
CA LEU A 411 -11.16 13.12 -12.77
C LEU A 411 -11.87 13.85 -13.92
N PRO A 412 -11.71 15.18 -14.05
CA PRO A 412 -12.10 15.92 -15.23
C PRO A 412 -11.49 15.30 -16.49
N THR A 413 -12.24 15.27 -17.60
CA THR A 413 -11.82 14.58 -18.83
C THR A 413 -10.44 15.02 -19.34
N THR A 414 -10.11 16.30 -19.18
CA THR A 414 -8.81 16.87 -19.59
C THR A 414 -7.64 16.42 -18.73
N GLU A 415 -7.88 15.87 -17.54
CA GLU A 415 -6.86 15.41 -16.59
C GLU A 415 -6.70 13.89 -16.56
N ARG A 416 -7.46 13.15 -17.38
CA ARG A 416 -7.45 11.67 -17.35
C ARG A 416 -6.20 11.05 -17.96
N VAL A 417 -5.52 11.76 -18.86
CA VAL A 417 -4.39 11.24 -19.62
C VAL A 417 -3.28 12.28 -19.66
N PHE A 418 -2.05 11.83 -19.42
CA PHE A 418 -0.83 12.61 -19.61
C PHE A 418 0.11 11.84 -20.54
N LYS A 419 0.17 12.27 -21.81
CA LYS A 419 0.85 11.54 -22.89
C LYS A 419 0.34 10.09 -22.99
N GLU A 420 1.20 9.08 -22.82
CA GLU A 420 0.86 7.66 -22.81
C GLU A 420 0.34 7.14 -21.46
N TRP A 421 0.32 7.98 -20.43
CA TRP A 421 -0.05 7.60 -19.07
C TRP A 421 -1.50 7.93 -18.75
N LYS A 422 -2.17 7.03 -18.04
CA LYS A 422 -3.46 7.33 -17.39
C LYS A 422 -3.22 7.89 -16.00
N VAL A 423 -4.10 8.78 -15.54
CA VAL A 423 -4.05 9.34 -14.17
C VAL A 423 -5.01 8.57 -13.27
N GLY A 424 -4.54 8.10 -12.12
CA GLY A 424 -5.35 7.39 -11.13
C GLY A 424 -5.28 8.04 -9.75
N LEU A 425 -6.30 7.76 -8.94
CA LEU A 425 -6.37 8.09 -7.52
C LEU A 425 -6.40 6.78 -6.75
N LEU A 426 -5.46 6.61 -5.82
CA LEU A 426 -5.40 5.45 -4.93
C LEU A 426 -5.71 5.91 -3.51
N ARG A 427 -6.77 5.37 -2.90
CA ARG A 427 -7.22 5.79 -1.57
C ARG A 427 -6.15 5.50 -0.49
N ARG A 428 -6.02 6.42 0.47
CA ARG A 428 -5.10 6.30 1.62
C ARG A 428 -5.86 6.10 2.92
#